data_AF-A0A643ATR9-F1
#
_entry.id   AF-A0A643ATR9-F1
#
_cell.length_a   1.000
_cell.length_b   1.000
_cell.length_c   1.000
_cell.angle_alpha   90.00
_cell.angle_beta   90.00
_cell.angle_gamma   90.00
#
_symmetry.space_group_name_H-M   'P 1'
#
loop_
_entity.id
_entity.type
_entity.pdbx_description
1 polymer ?
#
loop_
_entity_poly.entity_id
_entity_poly.type
_entity_poly.pdbx_seq_one_letter_code
_entity_poly.pdbx_strand_id
1 'polypeptide(L)'
;HDELETYFHEFWQAMHQLRSQSRWGTGSTVPQGLQDKLIKSRLANPGLFNLRQIILAKVDQALHTQTPADPAKDNARLSQEILGGPAMP
;
A
#
# COMPACT_ATOMS: atom_id res chain seq x y z
N HIS A 1 8.92 16.29 -4.23
CA HIS A 1 7.85 17.26 -3.92
C HIS A 1 6.57 16.78 -4.56
N ASP A 2 6.62 16.47 -5.86
CA ASP A 2 5.53 15.94 -6.69
C ASP A 2 4.87 14.66 -6.15
N GLU A 3 5.65 13.71 -5.63
CA GLU A 3 5.09 12.48 -5.04
C GLU A 3 4.30 12.76 -3.76
N LEU A 4 4.76 13.69 -2.92
CA LEU A 4 4.05 14.06 -1.69
C LEU A 4 2.74 14.77 -2.00
N GLU A 5 2.72 15.62 -3.01
CA GLU A 5 1.48 16.23 -3.51
C GLU A 5 0.52 15.17 -4.07
N THR A 6 1.05 14.20 -4.82
CA THR A 6 0.27 13.07 -5.36
C THR A 6 -0.36 12.24 -4.24
N TYR A 7 0.40 11.84 -3.22
CA TYR A 7 -0.13 11.11 -2.06
C TYR A 7 -1.21 11.90 -1.32
N PHE A 8 -1.02 13.21 -1.18
CA PHE A 8 -1.99 14.07 -0.52
C PHE A 8 -3.29 14.16 -1.34
N HIS A 9 -3.17 14.27 -2.67
CA HIS A 9 -4.31 14.26 -3.59
C HIS A 9 -5.06 12.93 -3.57
N GLU A 10 -4.37 11.79 -3.62
CA GLU A 10 -4.98 10.46 -3.57
C GLU A 10 -5.68 10.20 -2.23
N PHE A 11 -5.05 10.58 -1.13
CA PHE A 11 -5.64 10.50 0.20
C PHE A 11 -6.92 11.35 0.31
N TRP A 12 -6.86 12.59 -0.20
CA TRP A 12 -8.01 13.49 -0.23
C TRP A 12 -9.17 12.94 -1.07
N GLN A 13 -8.87 12.37 -2.24
CA GLN A 13 -9.86 11.73 -3.11
C GLN A 13 -10.52 10.52 -2.43
N ALA A 14 -9.74 9.66 -1.78
CA ALA A 14 -10.27 8.52 -1.02
C ALA A 14 -11.19 8.98 0.13
N MET A 15 -10.80 10.03 0.86
CA MET A 15 -11.61 10.61 1.94
C MET A 15 -12.91 11.23 1.42
N HIS A 16 -12.87 11.91 0.27
CA HIS A 16 -14.06 12.44 -0.40
C HIS A 16 -14.99 11.35 -0.90
N GLN A 17 -14.45 10.28 -1.47
CA GLN A 17 -15.23 9.13 -1.92
C GLN A 17 -15.88 8.39 -0.76
N LEU A 18 -15.17 8.17 0.35
CA LEU A 18 -15.77 7.57 1.56
C LEU A 18 -16.90 8.44 2.11
N ARG A 19 -16.73 9.76 2.11
CA ARG A 19 -17.75 10.73 2.54
C ARG A 19 -18.93 10.82 1.56
N SER A 20 -18.70 10.66 0.26
CA SER A 20 -19.78 10.69 -0.74
C SER A 20 -20.53 9.36 -0.82
N GLN A 21 -19.85 8.24 -0.55
CA GLN A 21 -20.41 6.89 -0.44
C GLN A 21 -21.13 6.67 0.89
N SER A 22 -20.90 7.50 1.92
CA SER A 22 -21.74 7.53 3.11
C SER A 22 -23.11 8.17 2.78
N ARG A 23 -23.95 7.42 2.07
CA ARG A 23 -25.39 7.63 1.94
C ARG A 23 -26.09 6.31 2.26
N TRP A 24 -26.35 6.09 3.55
CA TRP A 24 -27.42 5.18 3.95
C TRP A 24 -28.70 6.02 3.98
N GLY A 25 -29.69 5.63 3.17
CA GLY A 25 -30.93 6.36 2.87
C GLY A 25 -31.91 6.58 4.03
N THR A 26 -31.42 6.78 5.26
CA THR A 26 -32.23 6.99 6.47
C THR A 26 -31.78 8.19 7.31
N GLY A 27 -30.73 8.91 6.92
CA GLY A 27 -30.18 10.02 7.72
C GLY A 27 -29.52 9.57 9.03
N SER A 28 -29.37 8.27 9.24
CA SER A 28 -28.71 7.69 10.40
C SER A 28 -27.18 7.78 10.23
N THR A 29 -26.50 8.20 11.28
CA THR A 29 -25.03 8.27 11.31
C THR A 29 -24.41 6.88 11.10
N VAL A 30 -23.20 6.84 10.54
CA VAL A 30 -22.46 5.58 10.36
C VAL A 30 -22.37 4.88 11.72
N PRO A 31 -22.76 3.60 11.86
CA PRO A 31 -22.71 2.91 13.15
C PRO A 31 -21.30 2.94 13.72
N GLN A 32 -21.16 3.35 14.99
CA GLN A 32 -19.85 3.54 15.62
C GLN A 32 -18.98 2.29 15.54
N GLY A 33 -19.56 1.10 15.73
CA GLY A 33 -18.83 -0.16 15.62
C GLY A 33 -18.27 -0.47 14.22
N LEU A 34 -18.84 0.10 13.15
CA LEU A 34 -18.28 0.02 11.80
C LEU A 34 -17.16 1.04 11.60
N GLN A 35 -17.30 2.24 12.14
CA GLN A 35 -16.24 3.26 12.14
C GLN A 35 -14.99 2.75 12.85
N ASP A 36 -15.16 2.12 14.01
CA ASP A 36 -14.05 1.57 14.80
C ASP A 36 -13.33 0.44 14.05
N LYS A 37 -14.07 -0.39 13.30
CA LYS A 37 -13.48 -1.44 12.44
C LYS A 37 -12.70 -0.83 11.26
N LEU A 38 -13.22 0.24 10.64
CA LEU A 38 -12.53 0.95 9.55
C LEU A 38 -11.26 1.68 10.04
N ILE A 39 -11.29 2.26 11.24
CA ILE A 39 -10.10 2.87 11.85
C ILE A 39 -9.06 1.78 12.16
N LYS A 40 -9.48 0.65 12.72
CA LYS A 40 -8.58 -0.48 13.01
C LYS A 40 -8.02 -1.13 11.75
N SER A 41 -8.79 -1.21 10.67
CA SER A 41 -8.32 -1.79 9.40
C SER A 41 -7.23 -0.95 8.73
N ARG A 42 -7.15 0.35 9.03
CA ARG A 42 -6.05 1.22 8.55
C ARG A 42 -4.67 0.78 9.04
N LEU A 43 -4.61 0.08 10.17
CA LEU A 43 -3.38 -0.45 10.75
C LEU A 43 -3.15 -1.93 10.40
N ALA A 44 -4.01 -2.53 9.56
CA ALA A 44 -3.78 -3.88 9.07
C ALA A 44 -2.63 -3.86 8.05
N ASN A 45 -1.53 -4.51 8.40
CA ASN A 45 -0.38 -4.79 7.53
C ASN A 45 0.38 -3.59 6.91
N PRO A 46 0.44 -2.38 7.52
CA PRO A 46 1.17 -1.26 6.92
C PRO A 46 2.66 -1.56 6.77
N GLY A 47 3.25 -2.34 7.70
CA GLY A 47 4.63 -2.79 7.61
C GLY A 47 4.89 -3.68 6.38
N LEU A 48 4.05 -4.69 6.15
CA LEU A 48 4.18 -5.59 5.00
C LEU A 48 3.92 -4.86 3.66
N PHE A 49 2.96 -3.93 3.65
CA PHE A 49 2.69 -3.10 2.47
C PHE A 49 3.91 -2.25 2.09
N ASN A 50 4.50 -1.55 3.06
CA ASN A 50 5.68 -0.72 2.84
C ASN A 50 6.91 -1.56 2.44
N LEU A 51 7.11 -2.73 3.06
CA LEU A 51 8.20 -3.64 2.69
C LEU A 51 8.09 -4.13 1.24
N ARG A 52 6.86 -4.40 0.75
CA ARG A 52 6.64 -4.74 -0.66
C ARG A 52 7.07 -3.60 -1.59
N GLN A 53 6.74 -2.35 -1.26
CA GLN A 53 7.15 -1.19 -2.06
C GLN A 53 8.68 -1.04 -2.10
N ILE A 54 9.35 -1.28 -0.96
CA ILE A 54 10.83 -1.25 -0.89
C ILE A 54 11.45 -2.37 -1.75
N ILE A 55 10.88 -3.58 -1.73
CA ILE A 55 11.34 -4.69 -2.57
C ILE A 55 11.20 -4.33 -4.05
N LEU A 56 10.05 -3.80 -4.48
CA LEU A 56 9.81 -3.40 -5.87
C LEU A 56 10.79 -2.32 -6.33
N ALA A 57 11.03 -1.29 -5.51
CA ALA A 57 12.00 -0.24 -5.82
C ALA A 57 13.43 -0.78 -5.98
N LYS A 58 13.83 -1.76 -5.15
CA LYS A 58 15.16 -2.38 -5.25
C LYS A 58 15.29 -3.31 -6.45
N VAL A 59 14.23 -4.03 -6.83
CA VAL A 59 14.19 -4.81 -8.08
C VAL A 59 14.33 -3.87 -9.28
N ASP A 60 13.56 -2.79 -9.31
CA ASP A 60 13.63 -1.77 -10.37
C ASP A 60 15.06 -1.21 -10.49
N GLN A 61 15.68 -0.82 -9.37
CA GLN A 61 17.05 -0.35 -9.37
C GLN A 61 18.03 -1.41 -9.90
N ALA A 62 17.90 -2.67 -9.49
CA ALA A 62 18.79 -3.75 -9.95
C ALA A 62 18.69 -3.95 -11.47
N LEU A 63 17.47 -3.96 -12.01
CA LEU A 63 17.21 -4.10 -13.45
C LEU A 63 17.80 -2.96 -14.29
N HIS A 64 17.82 -1.73 -13.75
CA HIS A 64 18.32 -0.56 -14.45
C HIS A 64 19.81 -0.26 -14.21
N THR A 65 20.49 -1.00 -13.33
CA THR A 65 21.91 -0.75 -12.98
C THR A 65 22.83 -1.94 -13.18
N GLN A 66 22.32 -3.17 -13.32
CA GLN A 66 23.12 -4.38 -13.49
C GLN A 66 22.78 -5.10 -14.80
N THR A 67 23.80 -5.41 -15.60
CA THR A 67 23.66 -6.26 -16.79
C THR A 67 24.56 -7.50 -16.64
N PRO A 68 24.03 -8.74 -16.73
CA PRO A 68 22.63 -9.12 -16.93
C PRO A 68 21.88 -9.30 -15.59
N ALA A 69 20.73 -8.66 -15.44
CA ALA A 69 19.82 -8.86 -14.30
C ALA A 69 18.68 -9.82 -14.67
N ASP A 70 18.31 -10.70 -13.73
CA ASP A 70 17.16 -11.61 -13.85
C ASP A 70 16.06 -11.14 -12.87
N PRO A 71 14.96 -10.56 -13.37
CA PRO A 71 13.90 -10.01 -12.53
C PRO A 71 13.33 -11.00 -11.50
N ALA A 72 13.15 -12.26 -11.89
CA ALA A 72 12.54 -13.26 -11.03
C ALA A 72 13.49 -13.65 -9.88
N LYS A 73 14.78 -13.81 -10.21
CA LYS A 73 15.82 -14.13 -9.24
C LYS A 73 16.08 -12.99 -8.26
N ASP A 74 16.13 -11.75 -8.74
CA ASP A 74 16.33 -10.57 -7.89
C ASP A 74 15.13 -10.32 -6.98
N ASN A 75 13.91 -10.50 -7.47
CA ASN A 75 12.71 -10.40 -6.65
C ASN A 75 12.70 -11.46 -5.53
N ALA A 76 13.05 -12.71 -5.83
CA ALA A 76 13.12 -13.78 -4.84
C ALA A 76 14.19 -13.50 -3.77
N ARG A 77 15.38 -13.06 -4.19
CA ARG A 77 16.49 -12.70 -3.29
C ARG A 77 16.11 -11.54 -2.37
N LEU A 78 15.60 -10.44 -2.93
CA LEU A 78 15.25 -9.25 -2.16
C LEU A 78 14.05 -9.48 -1.24
N SER A 79 13.10 -10.32 -1.65
CA SER A 79 12.00 -10.75 -0.77
C SER A 79 12.52 -11.52 0.43
N GLN A 80 13.44 -12.47 0.23
CA GLN A 80 14.04 -13.22 1.34
C GLN A 80 14.83 -12.31 2.30
N GLU A 81 15.57 -11.33 1.76
CA GLU A 81 16.39 -10.39 2.54
C GLU A 81 15.55 -9.41 3.37
N ILE A 82 14.48 -8.86 2.78
CA ILE A 82 13.71 -7.75 3.37
C ILE A 82 12.48 -8.25 4.14
N LEU A 83 11.84 -9.32 3.68
CA LEU A 83 10.63 -9.88 4.28
C LEU A 83 10.93 -11.05 5.22
N GLY A 84 12.12 -11.66 5.12
CA GLY A 84 12.47 -12.89 5.85
C GLY A 84 11.72 -14.14 5.36
N GLY A 85 11.07 -14.08 4.19
CA GLY A 85 10.23 -15.13 3.66
C GLY A 85 10.03 -15.02 2.14
N PRO A 86 9.25 -15.92 1.53
CA PRO A 86 9.06 -15.95 0.07
C PRO A 86 8.39 -14.69 -0.44
N ALA A 87 8.64 -14.37 -1.72
CA ALA A 87 8.01 -13.25 -2.39
C ALA A 87 6.48 -13.34 -2.26
N MET A 88 5.87 -12.22 -1.86
CA MET A 88 4.42 -12.12 -1.81
C MET A 88 3.85 -12.24 -3.24
N PRO A 89 2.73 -12.97 -3.43
CA PRO A 89 2.09 -13.08 -4.74
C PRO A 89 1.64 -11.72 -5.30
#